data_AF-A0A6J2Y0L3-F1
#
_entry.id   AF-A0A6J2Y0L3-F1
#
_cell.length_a   1.000
_cell.length_b   1.000
_cell.length_c   1.000
_cell.angle_alpha   90.00
_cell.angle_beta   90.00
_cell.angle_gamma   90.00
#
_symmetry.space_group_name_H-M   'P 1'
#
loop_
_entity.id
_entity.type
_entity.pdbx_description
1 polymer ?
#
loop_
_entity_poly.entity_id
_entity_poly.type
_entity_poly.pdbx_seq_one_letter_code
_entity_poly.pdbx_strand_id
1 'polypeptide(L)'
;MSDAWEEIQEVQRKRNSFRERLEKRKKERQDILGSNLVTTRFTVTKSETFTPTAGVTVKDEIKIKTEKAVDIDDPVKIDPELEKMLLKELANVTLPLPTSSSDLVGRIKPISSAEVLHKQVCNLLQKFSMQKLIMVKDSVKDGLVFLEVASVEVTKVNAMIAEFIDEPERPTLKDTLKRKRKETSINCEENDHDDKRKKEKKEPTTDILSLLSMPSTKEKETKKIGEEIMDLLSKPTAKERSLTERFKSQGGKQLMEFCPHGTKLDCEKNGITDCKKLHFKKIIQKHTDESLGDCSFLNTCFHMDTCKYVHYEVDRAGKSTDHHMTIQNKPIVGRVESTTLYPPQWVQCDLRYLDMTVLGKFAVIMADPPWDIHMELPYGTMSDDEMRQLGIPQLQDDGLIFLWVTGRAMELGRECLNLWGYERVDEIIWVKTNQLQRIIRTGRTGHWLNHGKEHCLVGMKGNPKDLNRGLDSDVIVAEVRATSHKPDEIYGMIERLSPGTRKIELFGRPHNIQPNWITLGNQVDGIRLIDPLLIENFKKRYPTGNCMAPPPDNAH
;
A
#
# COMPACT_ATOMS: atom_id res chain seq x y z
N MET A 1 25.56 -21.11 23.12
CA MET A 1 26.43 -20.07 22.49
C MET A 1 26.14 -19.90 21.00
N SER A 2 25.55 -20.89 20.31
CA SER A 2 25.06 -20.78 18.92
C SER A 2 23.85 -19.84 18.79
N ASP A 3 22.86 -19.97 19.66
CA ASP A 3 21.55 -19.28 19.51
C ASP A 3 21.67 -17.77 19.70
N ALA A 4 22.50 -17.32 20.65
CA ALA A 4 22.77 -15.89 20.83
C ALA A 4 23.50 -15.28 19.62
N TRP A 5 24.30 -16.08 18.90
CA TRP A 5 25.02 -15.61 17.72
C TRP A 5 24.11 -15.54 16.48
N GLU A 6 23.18 -16.50 16.36
CA GLU A 6 22.12 -16.46 15.34
C GLU A 6 21.15 -15.29 15.55
N GLU A 7 20.73 -15.02 16.80
CA GLU A 7 19.89 -13.86 17.13
C GLU A 7 20.59 -12.54 16.77
N ILE A 8 21.88 -12.40 17.08
CA ILE A 8 22.67 -11.21 16.72
C ILE A 8 22.75 -11.05 15.20
N GLN A 9 22.97 -12.14 14.46
CA GLN A 9 22.99 -12.11 12.99
C GLN A 9 21.62 -11.77 12.40
N GLU A 10 20.53 -12.22 13.03
CA GLU A 10 19.17 -11.90 12.59
C GLU A 10 18.84 -10.42 12.84
N VAL A 11 19.23 -9.88 13.99
CA VAL A 11 19.11 -8.45 14.31
C VAL A 11 19.94 -7.60 13.34
N GLN A 12 21.16 -8.04 12.98
CA GLN A 12 21.99 -7.34 11.99
C GLN A 12 21.37 -7.38 10.59
N ARG A 13 20.83 -8.53 10.15
CA ARG A 13 20.12 -8.64 8.87
C ARG A 13 18.88 -7.74 8.82
N LYS A 14 18.08 -7.72 9.89
CA LYS A 14 16.91 -6.84 10.05
C LYS A 14 17.32 -5.36 10.00
N ARG A 15 18.40 -4.98 10.67
CA ARG A 15 18.92 -3.61 10.67
C ARG A 15 19.47 -3.17 9.31
N ASN A 16 20.11 -4.07 8.57
CA ASN A 16 20.61 -3.79 7.22
C ASN A 16 19.47 -3.66 6.21
N SER A 17 18.49 -4.56 6.25
CA SER A 17 17.25 -4.45 5.44
C SER A 17 16.48 -3.16 5.75
N PHE A 18 16.47 -2.72 7.02
CA PHE A 18 15.85 -1.46 7.42
C PHE A 18 16.59 -0.24 6.85
N ARG A 19 17.92 -0.22 6.90
CA ARG A 19 18.74 0.84 6.29
C ARG A 19 18.48 0.96 4.80
N GLU A 20 18.44 -0.16 4.09
CA GLU A 20 18.18 -0.21 2.65
C GLU A 20 16.78 0.33 2.29
N ARG A 21 15.75 -0.05 3.06
CA ARG A 21 14.38 0.50 2.90
C ARG A 21 14.31 2.00 3.17
N LEU A 22 15.07 2.49 4.14
CA LEU A 22 15.10 3.91 4.50
C LEU A 22 15.84 4.75 3.45
N GLU A 23 16.93 4.22 2.89
CA GLU A 23 17.63 4.83 1.76
C GLU A 23 16.78 4.83 0.49
N LYS A 24 16.07 3.73 0.20
CA LYS A 24 15.12 3.67 -0.92
C LYS A 24 14.02 4.72 -0.80
N ARG A 25 13.42 4.88 0.39
CA ARG A 25 12.42 5.93 0.65
C ARG A 25 13.00 7.34 0.59
N LYS A 26 14.25 7.53 1.00
CA LYS A 26 14.95 8.82 0.89
C LYS A 26 15.21 9.18 -0.57
N LYS A 27 15.60 8.19 -1.39
CA LYS A 27 15.79 8.34 -2.84
C LYS A 27 14.47 8.64 -3.56
N GLU A 28 13.39 7.93 -3.22
CA GLU A 28 12.04 8.22 -3.74
C GLU A 28 11.57 9.64 -3.39
N ARG A 29 11.83 10.12 -2.16
CA ARG A 29 11.55 11.51 -1.78
C ARG A 29 12.41 12.52 -2.54
N GLN A 30 13.67 12.19 -2.79
CA GLN A 30 14.59 13.06 -3.52
C GLN A 30 14.23 13.15 -5.02
N ASP A 31 13.75 12.06 -5.61
CA ASP A 31 13.24 12.05 -7.00
C ASP A 31 11.92 12.84 -7.13
N ILE A 32 11.06 12.82 -6.10
CA ILE A 32 9.83 13.65 -6.05
C ILE A 32 10.16 15.14 -5.90
N LEU A 33 11.22 15.48 -5.18
CA LEU A 33 11.67 16.88 -5.02
C LEU A 33 12.48 17.36 -6.24
N GLY A 34 13.20 16.47 -6.93
CA GLY A 34 14.01 16.78 -8.11
C GLY A 34 13.21 16.94 -9.41
N SER A 35 11.98 16.41 -9.47
CA SER A 35 11.12 16.50 -10.67
C SER A 35 10.41 17.85 -10.85
N ASN A 36 10.48 18.75 -9.86
CA ASN A 36 9.83 20.07 -9.90
C ASN A 36 10.77 21.25 -10.16
N LEU A 37 12.01 21.02 -10.63
CA LEU A 37 12.91 22.09 -11.03
C LEU A 37 13.45 21.89 -12.46
N VAL A 38 12.55 21.97 -13.45
CA VAL A 38 12.94 22.19 -14.85
C VAL A 38 13.26 23.67 -15.02
N THR A 39 14.52 24.05 -14.77
CA THR A 39 15.08 25.30 -15.28
C THR A 39 15.61 25.04 -16.68
N THR A 40 14.95 25.67 -17.65
CA THR A 40 15.33 25.83 -19.05
C THR A 40 16.83 26.10 -19.21
N ARG A 41 17.56 25.15 -19.81
CA ARG A 41 18.91 25.38 -20.34
C ARG A 41 18.87 25.23 -21.85
N PHE A 42 19.12 26.35 -22.52
CA PHE A 42 19.37 26.44 -23.95
C PHE A 42 20.57 25.57 -24.33
N THR A 43 20.37 24.78 -25.38
CA THR A 43 21.40 23.99 -26.07
C THR A 43 22.15 24.89 -27.05
N VAL A 44 23.46 25.08 -26.83
CA VAL A 44 24.39 25.51 -27.87
C VAL A 44 25.33 24.35 -28.16
N THR A 45 25.37 24.01 -29.43
CA THR A 45 26.13 22.94 -30.07
C THR A 45 27.64 23.12 -29.91
N LYS A 46 28.38 22.01 -29.75
CA LYS A 46 29.84 21.95 -29.92
C LYS A 46 30.15 21.19 -31.21
N SER A 47 30.94 21.82 -32.07
CA SER A 47 31.82 21.13 -33.03
C SER A 47 33.27 21.56 -32.80
N GLU A 48 34.10 20.54 -32.62
CA GLU A 48 35.44 20.37 -33.18
C GLU A 48 36.63 21.27 -32.75
N THR A 49 37.55 20.61 -32.02
CA THR A 49 39.02 20.54 -32.21
C THR A 49 39.81 21.80 -32.57
N PHE A 50 40.82 22.15 -31.75
CA PHE A 50 42.26 21.90 -32.02
C PHE A 50 43.12 22.51 -30.89
N THR A 51 44.18 21.80 -30.52
CA THR A 51 45.34 22.22 -29.71
C THR A 51 46.29 23.12 -30.54
N PRO A 52 47.49 23.58 -30.10
CA PRO A 52 48.14 23.69 -28.78
C PRO A 52 48.91 25.03 -28.54
N THR A 53 49.56 25.14 -27.36
CA THR A 53 50.91 25.71 -27.08
C THR A 53 51.21 27.23 -27.04
N ALA A 54 51.70 27.60 -25.84
CA ALA A 54 53.03 28.18 -25.51
C ALA A 54 53.22 29.70 -25.31
N GLY A 55 53.85 30.01 -24.15
CA GLY A 55 54.60 31.23 -23.83
C GLY A 55 53.72 32.34 -23.21
N VAL A 56 54.11 33.07 -22.16
CA VAL A 56 55.42 33.37 -21.58
C VAL A 56 55.24 33.81 -20.11
N THR A 57 56.18 33.42 -19.27
CA THR A 57 56.42 33.83 -17.87
C THR A 57 56.72 35.33 -17.70
N VAL A 58 56.20 35.98 -16.65
CA VAL A 58 56.94 37.01 -15.88
C VAL A 58 56.61 36.88 -14.39
N LYS A 59 57.69 36.92 -13.59
CA LYS A 59 57.80 36.84 -12.13
C LYS A 59 57.46 38.17 -11.45
N ASP A 60 57.05 38.08 -10.18
CA ASP A 60 57.56 38.83 -9.00
C ASP A 60 56.42 38.94 -7.97
N GLU A 61 56.42 38.16 -6.89
CA GLU A 61 57.12 38.38 -5.61
C GLU A 61 56.73 39.71 -4.91
N ILE A 62 56.02 39.63 -3.77
CA ILE A 62 56.51 39.99 -2.40
C ILE A 62 55.36 40.07 -1.37
N LYS A 63 55.46 39.15 -0.40
CA LYS A 63 55.29 39.22 1.07
C LYS A 63 54.25 40.13 1.75
N ILE A 64 53.36 39.44 2.49
CA ILE A 64 53.17 39.45 3.97
C ILE A 64 53.15 40.81 4.67
N LYS A 65 52.06 41.10 5.40
CA LYS A 65 52.13 41.56 6.80
C LYS A 65 50.82 41.31 7.57
N THR A 66 50.99 40.54 8.64
CA THR A 66 50.07 40.29 9.75
C THR A 66 50.15 41.46 10.73
N GLU A 67 49.03 42.10 11.07
CA GLU A 67 48.82 42.86 12.32
C GLU A 67 47.32 42.72 12.66
N LYS A 68 46.94 41.81 13.58
CA LYS A 68 46.70 42.01 15.03
C LYS A 68 45.72 43.13 15.40
N ALA A 69 44.57 42.66 15.90
CA ALA A 69 43.81 43.09 17.08
C ALA A 69 43.37 44.56 17.22
N VAL A 70 42.05 44.73 17.29
CA VAL A 70 41.42 45.73 18.17
C VAL A 70 40.51 44.96 19.14
N ASP A 71 40.86 45.00 20.42
CA ASP A 71 40.12 44.45 21.56
C ASP A 71 38.77 45.19 21.76
N ILE A 72 37.66 44.44 21.90
CA ILE A 72 36.85 44.23 23.12
C ILE A 72 36.37 45.52 23.81
N ASP A 73 35.06 45.80 23.77
CA ASP A 73 34.22 45.91 24.98
C ASP A 73 32.71 46.01 24.70
N ASP A 74 31.94 45.55 25.69
CA ASP A 74 30.48 45.49 25.88
C ASP A 74 29.68 44.25 25.37
N PRO A 75 29.34 43.30 26.27
CA PRO A 75 28.21 42.40 26.07
C PRO A 75 26.94 43.24 26.23
N VAL A 76 26.43 43.78 25.13
CA VAL A 76 25.10 44.40 25.14
C VAL A 76 24.12 43.35 25.61
N LYS A 77 23.57 43.53 26.82
CA LYS A 77 22.46 42.73 27.37
C LYS A 77 21.42 42.57 26.28
N ILE A 78 21.28 41.36 25.76
CA ILE A 78 20.27 41.03 24.77
C ILE A 78 18.95 41.01 25.52
N ASP A 79 18.07 41.96 25.19
CA ASP A 79 16.78 42.08 25.84
C ASP A 79 15.89 40.88 25.45
N PRO A 80 15.46 40.03 26.40
CA PRO A 80 14.66 38.83 26.10
C PRO A 80 13.35 39.16 25.38
N GLU A 81 12.82 40.37 25.60
CA GLU A 81 11.61 40.86 24.93
C GLU A 81 11.85 41.11 23.44
N LEU A 82 13.01 41.65 23.06
CA LEU A 82 13.38 41.89 21.66
C LEU A 82 13.56 40.57 20.90
N GLU A 83 14.15 39.55 21.55
CA GLU A 83 14.30 38.21 20.99
C GLU A 83 12.92 37.56 20.70
N LYS A 84 11.99 37.64 21.66
CA LYS A 84 10.62 37.11 21.51
C LYS A 84 9.83 37.83 20.42
N MET A 85 9.97 39.15 20.33
CA MET A 85 9.29 39.94 19.29
C MET A 85 9.82 39.64 17.89
N LEU A 86 11.14 39.51 17.73
CA LEU A 86 11.75 39.17 16.46
C LEU A 86 11.33 37.77 15.99
N LEU A 87 11.24 36.79 16.90
CA LEU A 87 10.73 35.45 16.59
C LEU A 87 9.25 35.47 16.17
N LYS A 88 8.41 36.26 16.85
CA LYS A 88 6.99 36.43 16.48
C LYS A 88 6.82 37.07 15.11
N GLU A 89 7.63 38.09 14.79
CA GLU A 89 7.58 38.71 13.47
C GLU A 89 8.04 37.71 12.41
N LEU A 90 9.16 36.98 12.62
CA LEU A 90 9.63 35.93 11.70
C LEU A 90 8.63 34.77 11.52
N ALA A 91 7.77 34.51 12.50
CA ALA A 91 6.70 33.51 12.42
C ALA A 91 5.43 34.01 11.68
N ASN A 92 5.36 35.29 11.32
CA ASN A 92 4.20 35.85 10.65
C ASN A 92 4.12 35.35 9.19
N VAL A 93 2.99 34.69 8.88
CA VAL A 93 2.70 34.06 7.57
C VAL A 93 2.70 35.06 6.40
N THR A 94 2.63 36.36 6.69
CA THR A 94 2.55 37.44 5.68
C THR A 94 3.89 38.11 5.37
N LEU A 95 5.01 37.63 5.89
CA LEU A 95 6.34 38.19 5.62
C LEU A 95 6.76 37.95 4.15
N PRO A 96 7.05 39.02 3.36
CA PRO A 96 7.60 38.87 2.03
C PRO A 96 9.09 38.53 2.11
N LEU A 97 9.44 37.27 1.86
CA LEU A 97 10.83 36.84 1.70
C LEU A 97 11.31 37.15 0.27
N PRO A 98 12.53 37.68 0.06
CA PRO A 98 13.55 38.01 1.07
C PRO A 98 13.29 39.35 1.77
N THR A 99 13.49 39.41 3.09
CA THR A 99 13.35 40.64 3.90
C THR A 99 14.72 41.08 4.43
N SER A 100 15.04 42.38 4.31
CA SER A 100 16.30 42.93 4.79
C SER A 100 16.25 43.25 6.30
N SER A 101 17.41 43.25 6.96
CA SER A 101 17.54 43.61 8.38
C SER A 101 17.05 45.04 8.69
N SER A 102 17.08 45.98 7.72
CA SER A 102 16.53 47.33 7.88
C SER A 102 15.00 47.35 7.87
N ASP A 103 14.37 46.51 7.05
CA ASP A 103 12.90 46.41 6.97
C ASP A 103 12.33 45.76 8.23
N LEU A 104 13.03 44.76 8.79
CA LEU A 104 12.68 44.15 10.07
C LEU A 104 12.78 45.15 11.24
N VAL A 105 13.82 45.99 11.26
CA VAL A 105 13.93 47.08 12.25
C VAL A 105 12.79 48.10 12.08
N GLY A 106 12.42 48.45 10.85
CA GLY A 106 11.31 49.35 10.55
C GLY A 106 9.95 48.85 11.05
N ARG A 107 9.72 47.53 11.03
CA ARG A 107 8.49 46.90 11.53
C ARG A 107 8.45 46.70 13.05
N ILE A 108 9.60 46.61 13.70
CA ILE A 108 9.70 46.39 15.16
C ILE A 108 9.67 47.73 15.91
N LYS A 109 10.19 48.82 15.33
CA LYS A 109 10.18 50.17 15.93
C LYS A 109 8.83 50.67 16.45
N PRO A 110 7.68 50.44 15.79
CA PRO A 110 6.37 50.88 16.28
C PRO A 110 5.84 50.08 17.48
N ILE A 111 6.40 48.88 17.72
CA ILE A 111 5.86 47.90 18.66
C ILE A 111 6.72 47.83 19.93
N SER A 112 7.97 48.30 19.88
CA SER A 112 8.91 48.28 21.01
C SER A 112 8.96 49.62 21.73
N SER A 113 8.94 49.57 23.07
CA SER A 113 9.11 50.73 23.96
C SER A 113 10.57 51.22 24.08
N ALA A 114 11.53 50.50 23.47
CA ALA A 114 12.97 50.75 23.57
C ALA A 114 13.59 51.10 22.20
N GLU A 115 14.63 51.94 22.19
CA GLU A 115 15.39 52.26 20.96
C GLU A 115 16.10 51.02 20.41
N VAL A 116 15.52 50.40 19.38
CA VAL A 116 16.11 49.23 18.72
C VAL A 116 17.28 49.64 17.83
N LEU A 117 18.50 49.27 18.24
CA LEU A 117 19.71 49.45 17.43
C LEU A 117 19.81 48.37 16.34
N HIS A 118 20.13 48.76 15.11
CA HIS A 118 20.30 47.84 13.98
C HIS A 118 21.31 46.72 14.26
N LYS A 119 22.34 47.01 15.07
CA LYS A 119 23.37 46.06 15.50
C LYS A 119 22.82 44.92 16.36
N GLN A 120 21.81 45.18 17.20
CA GLN A 120 21.18 44.15 18.06
C GLN A 120 20.36 43.16 17.23
N VAL A 121 19.61 43.65 16.23
CA VAL A 121 18.83 42.79 15.32
C VAL A 121 19.76 41.95 14.45
N CYS A 122 20.88 42.50 13.97
CA CYS A 122 21.89 41.73 13.22
C CYS A 122 22.48 40.58 14.05
N ASN A 123 22.84 40.84 15.32
CA ASN A 123 23.35 39.81 16.23
C ASN A 123 22.31 38.71 16.51
N LEU A 124 21.03 39.06 16.67
CA LEU A 124 19.95 38.09 16.87
C LEU A 124 19.68 37.25 15.61
N LEU A 125 19.71 37.85 14.42
CA LEU A 125 19.57 37.12 13.15
C LEU A 125 20.72 36.13 12.95
N GLN A 126 21.95 36.51 13.32
CA GLN A 126 23.09 35.60 13.32
C GLN A 126 22.90 34.47 14.34
N LYS A 127 22.41 34.76 15.56
CA LYS A 127 22.08 33.75 16.58
C LYS A 127 21.05 32.73 16.06
N PHE A 128 19.97 33.19 15.43
CA PHE A 128 18.93 32.32 14.88
C PHE A 128 19.42 31.51 13.66
N SER A 129 20.36 32.07 12.88
CA SER A 129 21.00 31.33 11.80
C SER A 129 21.93 30.23 12.32
N MET A 130 22.71 30.48 13.37
CA MET A 130 23.51 29.46 14.05
C MET A 130 22.64 28.34 14.64
N GLN A 131 21.45 28.66 15.13
CA GLN A 131 20.45 27.70 15.62
C GLN A 131 19.65 27.00 14.50
N LYS A 132 19.96 27.29 13.22
CA LYS A 132 19.30 26.73 12.02
C LYS A 132 17.78 26.97 11.98
N LEU A 133 17.34 28.11 12.51
CA LEU A 133 15.95 28.57 12.46
C LEU A 133 15.68 29.40 11.19
N ILE A 134 16.69 30.15 10.74
CA ILE A 134 16.63 31.00 9.55
C ILE A 134 17.91 30.87 8.71
N MET A 135 17.80 31.07 7.40
CA MET A 135 18.95 31.23 6.50
C MET A 135 19.13 32.69 6.19
N VAL A 136 20.34 33.20 6.44
CA VAL A 136 20.67 34.61 6.25
C VAL A 136 21.80 34.72 5.22
N LYS A 137 21.73 35.74 4.37
CA LYS A 137 22.78 36.10 3.41
C LYS A 137 23.33 37.48 3.74
N ASP A 138 24.64 37.63 3.62
CA ASP A 138 25.30 38.93 3.76
C ASP A 138 25.16 39.70 2.45
N SER A 139 24.54 40.89 2.50
CA SER A 139 24.37 41.79 1.37
C SER A 139 24.92 43.17 1.74
N VAL A 140 25.86 43.68 0.94
CA VAL A 140 26.47 45.00 1.15
C VAL A 140 25.79 46.01 0.23
N LYS A 141 25.18 47.05 0.81
CA LYS A 141 24.69 48.23 0.08
C LYS A 141 25.26 49.48 0.75
N ASP A 142 25.84 50.38 -0.05
CA ASP A 142 26.37 51.68 0.37
C ASP A 142 27.34 51.64 1.58
N GLY A 143 28.27 50.67 1.60
CA GLY A 143 29.32 50.58 2.62
C GLY A 143 28.85 50.10 4.01
N LEU A 144 27.58 49.72 4.14
CA LEU A 144 26.99 49.12 5.35
C LEU A 144 26.61 47.66 5.08
N VAL A 145 26.93 46.78 6.03
CA VAL A 145 26.64 45.34 5.94
C VAL A 145 25.21 45.08 6.41
N PHE A 146 24.36 44.59 5.52
CA PHE A 146 22.98 44.18 5.82
C PHE A 146 22.84 42.67 5.75
N LEU A 147 21.98 42.11 6.60
CA LEU A 147 21.66 40.69 6.66
C LEU A 147 20.28 40.48 6.02
N GLU A 148 20.21 39.69 4.95
CA GLU A 148 18.96 39.37 4.27
C GLU A 148 18.48 37.97 4.67
N VAL A 149 17.25 37.88 5.19
CA VAL A 149 16.64 36.60 5.55
C VAL A 149 16.09 35.94 4.28
N ALA A 150 16.74 34.87 3.85
CA ALA A 150 16.42 34.15 2.61
C ALA A 150 15.33 33.08 2.79
N SER A 151 15.29 32.43 3.95
CA SER A 151 14.25 31.45 4.29
C SER A 151 14.07 31.29 5.79
N VAL A 152 12.84 31.10 6.24
CA VAL A 152 12.49 30.87 7.65
C VAL A 152 11.88 29.48 7.80
N GLU A 153 12.40 28.67 8.73
CA GLU A 153 11.78 27.41 9.13
C GLU A 153 10.72 27.64 10.22
N VAL A 154 9.51 28.02 9.79
CA VAL A 154 8.40 28.45 10.65
C VAL A 154 8.04 27.42 11.74
N THR A 155 8.20 26.12 11.48
CA THR A 155 7.93 25.06 12.47
C THR A 155 8.91 25.06 13.64
N LYS A 156 10.20 25.28 13.38
CA LYS A 156 11.23 25.37 14.43
C LYS A 156 11.13 26.68 15.20
N VAL A 157 10.83 27.78 14.51
CA VAL A 157 10.60 29.09 15.13
C VAL A 157 9.40 29.02 16.09
N ASN A 158 8.29 28.40 15.69
CA ASN A 158 7.12 28.22 16.55
C ASN A 158 7.40 27.32 17.77
N ALA A 159 8.23 26.28 17.62
CA ALA A 159 8.65 25.45 18.74
C ALA A 159 9.47 26.25 19.76
N MET A 160 10.38 27.12 19.29
CA MET A 160 11.16 27.99 20.18
C MET A 160 10.30 29.04 20.87
N ILE A 161 9.26 29.57 20.21
CA ILE A 161 8.30 30.48 20.84
C ILE A 161 7.53 29.78 21.97
N ALA A 162 7.20 28.50 21.81
CA ALA A 162 6.49 27.73 22.83
C ALA A 162 7.33 27.51 24.10
N GLU A 163 8.64 27.30 23.97
CA GLU A 163 9.56 27.18 25.13
C GLU A 163 9.63 28.47 25.97
N PHE A 164 9.41 29.64 25.36
CA PHE A 164 9.41 30.93 26.06
C PHE A 164 8.06 31.29 26.74
N ILE A 165 7.04 30.45 26.62
CA ILE A 165 5.72 30.68 27.24
C ILE A 165 5.58 29.89 28.56
N ASP A 166 6.37 28.84 28.78
CA ASP A 166 6.31 27.99 29.97
C ASP A 166 7.38 28.35 31.04
N GLU A 167 7.18 29.46 31.77
CA GLU A 167 7.55 29.64 33.20
C GLU A 167 6.95 30.97 33.73
N PRO A 168 6.50 31.11 35.01
CA PRO A 168 6.31 30.13 36.08
C PRO A 168 4.96 30.25 36.86
N GLU A 169 4.60 29.21 37.63
CA GLU A 169 4.24 29.36 39.06
C GLU A 169 4.30 27.98 39.77
N ARG A 170 5.27 27.82 40.69
CA ARG A 170 5.38 26.67 41.60
C ARG A 170 4.58 26.94 42.88
N PRO A 171 3.76 26.01 43.39
CA PRO A 171 3.35 26.02 44.79
C PRO A 171 4.17 25.04 45.62
N THR A 172 4.52 25.52 46.81
CA THR A 172 5.29 24.89 47.88
C THR A 172 4.55 23.78 48.62
N LEU A 173 5.29 22.77 49.07
CA LEU A 173 4.88 21.74 50.03
C LEU A 173 4.52 22.34 51.40
N LYS A 174 3.28 22.10 51.85
CA LYS A 174 2.82 21.73 53.23
C LYS A 174 1.35 22.12 53.40
N ASP A 175 0.45 21.14 53.53
CA ASP A 175 -0.34 20.99 54.76
C ASP A 175 -1.37 19.85 54.73
N THR A 176 -1.31 19.06 55.80
CA THR A 176 -2.41 18.43 56.55
C THR A 176 -3.27 17.30 55.96
N LEU A 177 -2.93 16.10 56.46
CA LEU A 177 -3.82 15.03 56.91
C LEU A 177 -5.24 15.47 57.35
N LYS A 178 -6.29 14.75 56.89
CA LYS A 178 -7.35 14.14 57.73
C LYS A 178 -8.43 13.40 56.92
N ARG A 179 -8.55 12.09 57.20
CA ARG A 179 -9.75 11.30 57.56
C ARG A 179 -9.98 9.99 56.77
N LYS A 180 -9.68 8.89 57.49
CA LYS A 180 -10.30 7.55 57.42
C LYS A 180 -11.83 7.63 57.25
N ARG A 181 -12.46 6.68 56.53
CA ARG A 181 -12.96 5.38 57.06
C ARG A 181 -13.86 4.62 56.06
N LYS A 182 -13.49 3.33 55.84
CA LYS A 182 -14.25 2.08 55.55
C LYS A 182 -15.63 2.12 54.89
N GLU A 183 -15.85 1.20 53.92
CA GLU A 183 -16.49 -0.13 54.05
C GLU A 183 -16.16 -0.98 52.79
N THR A 184 -15.49 -2.15 52.85
CA THR A 184 -15.97 -3.56 53.01
C THR A 184 -17.16 -3.92 52.10
N SER A 185 -17.26 -5.01 51.32
CA SER A 185 -16.50 -6.27 51.06
C SER A 185 -17.33 -7.02 49.98
N ILE A 186 -16.85 -7.99 49.18
CA ILE A 186 -16.78 -9.43 49.51
C ILE A 186 -16.12 -10.22 48.35
N ASN A 187 -15.17 -11.07 48.77
CA ASN A 187 -14.65 -12.37 48.32
C ASN A 187 -14.45 -12.79 46.85
N CYS A 188 -13.19 -13.11 46.58
CA CYS A 188 -12.76 -14.29 45.82
C CYS A 188 -12.18 -15.31 46.84
N GLU A 189 -12.54 -16.59 46.72
CA GLU A 189 -11.95 -17.69 47.49
C GLU A 189 -10.82 -18.36 46.69
N GLU A 190 -9.69 -18.58 47.35
CA GLU A 190 -8.64 -19.54 47.01
C GLU A 190 -8.68 -20.70 48.02
N ASN A 191 -8.30 -21.90 47.57
CA ASN A 191 -7.62 -22.98 48.30
C ASN A 191 -7.24 -24.03 47.21
N ASP A 192 -6.11 -24.75 47.21
CA ASP A 192 -5.16 -25.05 48.27
C ASP A 192 -3.85 -25.63 47.70
N HIS A 193 -2.88 -25.82 48.61
CA HIS A 193 -1.71 -26.73 48.59
C HIS A 193 -0.28 -26.18 48.36
N ASP A 194 0.28 -25.66 49.45
CA ASP A 194 1.28 -26.32 50.32
C ASP A 194 2.56 -26.91 49.66
N ASP A 195 3.73 -26.27 49.90
CA ASP A 195 4.91 -27.04 50.32
C ASP A 195 5.97 -26.20 51.08
N LYS A 196 6.65 -26.90 51.98
CA LYS A 196 7.41 -26.43 53.14
C LYS A 196 8.73 -25.70 52.80
N ARG A 197 8.96 -24.62 53.56
CA ARG A 197 10.25 -23.91 53.69
C ARG A 197 11.35 -24.81 54.26
N LYS A 198 12.42 -25.02 53.48
CA LYS A 198 13.79 -25.21 53.99
C LYS A 198 14.60 -23.95 53.74
N LYS A 199 15.25 -23.48 54.80
CA LYS A 199 16.00 -22.22 54.88
C LYS A 199 17.45 -22.50 54.51
N GLU A 200 17.87 -22.17 53.30
CA GLU A 200 19.28 -22.16 52.91
C GLU A 200 19.68 -20.75 52.45
N LYS A 201 20.77 -20.26 53.04
CA LYS A 201 21.44 -19.01 52.68
C LYS A 201 21.95 -19.13 51.24
N LYS A 202 21.45 -18.31 50.31
CA LYS A 202 22.05 -18.14 48.97
C LYS A 202 22.83 -16.84 48.89
N GLU A 203 24.01 -16.97 48.32
CA GLU A 203 25.01 -15.96 48.00
C GLU A 203 24.49 -14.84 47.07
N PRO A 204 25.11 -13.65 47.04
CA PRO A 204 24.66 -12.48 46.29
C PRO A 204 24.91 -12.56 44.77
N THR A 205 25.22 -13.75 44.23
CA THR A 205 25.66 -13.94 42.84
C THR A 205 24.50 -14.11 41.87
N THR A 206 23.31 -14.48 42.35
CA THR A 206 22.09 -14.58 41.51
C THR A 206 21.44 -13.21 41.23
N ASP A 207 21.71 -12.21 42.06
CA ASP A 207 21.19 -10.85 41.85
C ASP A 207 22.01 -10.09 40.80
N ILE A 208 23.31 -10.38 40.66
CA ILE A 208 24.17 -9.71 39.67
C ILE A 208 23.77 -10.07 38.24
N LEU A 209 23.45 -11.34 37.96
CA LEU A 209 23.00 -11.77 36.63
C LEU A 209 21.59 -11.23 36.29
N SER A 210 20.74 -11.06 37.30
CA SER A 210 19.43 -10.41 37.16
C SER A 210 19.58 -8.90 36.89
N LEU A 211 20.52 -8.23 37.58
CA LEU A 211 20.82 -6.82 37.37
C LEU A 211 21.53 -6.54 36.04
N LEU A 212 22.33 -7.47 35.52
CA LEU A 212 22.98 -7.38 34.20
C LEU A 212 22.02 -7.70 33.03
N SER A 213 20.93 -8.41 33.28
CA SER A 213 19.88 -8.69 32.28
C SER A 213 18.74 -7.67 32.29
N MET A 214 18.73 -6.73 33.25
CA MET A 214 17.82 -5.59 33.21
C MET A 214 18.27 -4.63 32.09
N PRO A 215 17.40 -4.37 31.10
CA PRO A 215 17.75 -3.46 30.02
C PRO A 215 17.97 -2.06 30.60
N SER A 216 19.07 -1.43 30.19
CA SER A 216 19.44 -0.10 30.66
C SER A 216 18.35 0.92 30.33
N THR A 217 18.31 2.04 31.05
CA THR A 217 17.37 3.15 30.76
C THR A 217 17.47 3.60 29.30
N LYS A 218 18.70 3.70 28.79
CA LYS A 218 18.99 4.00 27.37
C LYS A 218 18.43 2.95 26.42
N GLU A 219 18.57 1.67 26.77
CA GLU A 219 18.06 0.57 25.94
C GLU A 219 16.52 0.54 25.91
N LYS A 220 15.87 0.78 27.06
CA LYS A 220 14.41 0.93 27.15
C LYS A 220 13.90 2.10 26.30
N GLU A 221 14.59 3.23 26.30
CA GLU A 221 14.25 4.37 25.43
C GLU A 221 14.44 4.02 23.96
N THR A 222 15.54 3.38 23.58
CA THR A 222 15.72 2.95 22.18
C THR A 222 14.67 1.95 21.73
N LYS A 223 14.21 1.06 22.62
CA LYS A 223 13.14 0.12 22.34
C LYS A 223 11.79 0.84 22.19
N LYS A 224 11.47 1.78 23.07
CA LYS A 224 10.27 2.63 22.96
C LYS A 224 10.26 3.44 21.67
N ILE A 225 11.38 4.05 21.32
CA ILE A 225 11.54 4.78 20.05
C ILE A 225 11.39 3.81 18.86
N GLY A 226 11.94 2.60 18.96
CA GLY A 226 11.76 1.56 17.94
C GLY A 226 10.31 1.12 17.77
N GLU A 227 9.58 0.94 18.88
CA GLU A 227 8.15 0.62 18.89
C GLU A 227 7.31 1.76 18.31
N GLU A 228 7.61 3.01 18.66
CA GLU A 228 6.93 4.19 18.12
C GLU A 228 7.19 4.36 16.62
N ILE A 229 8.43 4.14 16.16
CA ILE A 229 8.76 4.13 14.74
C ILE A 229 8.01 3.01 14.02
N MET A 230 7.93 1.81 14.60
CA MET A 230 7.17 0.69 14.03
C MET A 230 5.68 0.98 13.97
N ASP A 231 5.11 1.62 14.98
CA ASP A 231 3.70 2.06 15.00
C ASP A 231 3.42 3.15 13.96
N LEU A 232 4.34 4.10 13.78
CA LEU A 232 4.24 5.11 12.72
C LEU A 232 4.39 4.50 11.32
N LEU A 233 5.17 3.43 11.17
CA LEU A 233 5.37 2.73 9.90
C LEU A 233 4.25 1.75 9.56
N SER A 234 3.56 1.20 10.56
CA SER A 234 2.42 0.28 10.37
C SER A 234 1.11 1.03 10.11
N LYS A 235 1.02 2.30 10.51
CA LYS A 235 -0.12 3.15 10.19
C LYS A 235 -0.19 3.41 8.68
N PRO A 236 -1.32 3.09 8.02
CA PRO A 236 -1.47 3.36 6.59
C PRO A 236 -1.40 4.86 6.33
N THR A 237 -0.72 5.23 5.25
CA THR A 237 -0.52 6.62 4.85
C THR A 237 -1.85 7.30 4.52
N ALA A 238 -1.91 8.63 4.61
CA ALA A 238 -3.12 9.39 4.24
C ALA A 238 -3.55 9.13 2.78
N LYS A 239 -2.59 8.87 1.88
CA LYS A 239 -2.86 8.49 0.48
C LYS A 239 -3.52 7.11 0.39
N GLU A 240 -2.98 6.10 1.07
CA GLU A 240 -3.58 4.75 1.11
C GLU A 240 -4.96 4.77 1.75
N ARG A 241 -5.15 5.50 2.86
CA ARG A 241 -6.46 5.65 3.50
C ARG A 241 -7.48 6.30 2.56
N SER A 242 -7.09 7.37 1.86
CA SER A 242 -7.96 8.04 0.89
C SER A 242 -8.32 7.12 -0.28
N LEU A 243 -7.37 6.33 -0.79
CA LEU A 243 -7.64 5.33 -1.84
C LEU A 243 -8.61 4.26 -1.35
N THR A 244 -8.36 3.66 -0.18
CA THR A 244 -9.24 2.65 0.42
C THR A 244 -10.65 3.20 0.64
N GLU A 245 -10.78 4.47 1.05
CA GLU A 245 -12.08 5.13 1.19
C GLU A 245 -12.78 5.39 -0.14
N ARG A 246 -12.05 5.76 -1.19
CA ARG A 246 -12.59 5.95 -2.55
C ARG A 246 -13.13 4.64 -3.16
N PHE A 247 -12.49 3.51 -2.85
CA PHE A 247 -12.89 2.20 -3.35
C PHE A 247 -13.81 1.41 -2.40
N LYS A 248 -14.26 2.01 -1.30
CA LYS A 248 -15.38 1.44 -0.53
C LYS A 248 -16.64 1.51 -1.40
N SER A 249 -17.23 0.35 -1.66
CA SER A 249 -18.50 0.20 -2.36
C SER A 249 -19.53 1.19 -1.80
N GLN A 250 -20.30 1.86 -2.66
CA GLN A 250 -21.32 2.86 -2.25
C GLN A 250 -22.41 2.33 -1.30
N GLY A 251 -22.45 1.01 -1.04
CA GLY A 251 -23.33 0.35 -0.06
C GLY A 251 -22.67 -0.07 1.26
N GLY A 252 -21.39 0.29 1.50
CA GLY A 252 -20.64 -0.14 2.69
C GLY A 252 -20.25 -1.62 2.69
N LYS A 253 -19.60 -2.09 3.77
CA LYS A 253 -19.30 -3.52 4.00
C LYS A 253 -20.61 -4.27 4.24
N GLN A 254 -21.24 -4.80 3.20
CA GLN A 254 -22.19 -5.91 3.34
C GLN A 254 -21.45 -7.25 3.50
N LEU A 255 -20.39 -7.26 4.33
CA LEU A 255 -19.80 -8.50 4.81
C LEU A 255 -20.70 -8.98 5.95
N MET A 256 -21.64 -9.86 5.62
CA MET A 256 -22.45 -10.52 6.63
C MET A 256 -21.66 -11.72 7.15
N GLU A 257 -21.27 -11.69 8.41
CA GLU A 257 -20.58 -12.81 9.05
C GLU A 257 -21.52 -14.00 9.22
N PHE A 258 -20.99 -15.22 9.10
CA PHE A 258 -21.72 -16.43 9.45
C PHE A 258 -21.89 -16.55 10.97
N CYS A 259 -23.05 -17.06 11.40
CA CYS A 259 -23.31 -17.34 12.80
C CYS A 259 -22.48 -18.56 13.24
N PRO A 260 -21.76 -18.52 14.38
CA PRO A 260 -20.99 -19.66 14.88
C PRO A 260 -21.85 -20.89 15.21
N HIS A 261 -23.15 -20.70 15.42
CA HIS A 261 -24.10 -21.78 15.70
C HIS A 261 -24.66 -22.45 14.44
N GLY A 262 -24.30 -21.95 13.24
CA GLY A 262 -24.69 -22.54 11.96
C GLY A 262 -26.17 -22.34 11.63
N THR A 263 -27.09 -22.97 12.37
CA THR A 263 -28.54 -22.89 12.15
C THR A 263 -29.22 -21.89 13.08
N LYS A 264 -30.37 -21.36 12.63
CA LYS A 264 -31.18 -20.44 13.44
C LYS A 264 -31.73 -21.12 14.71
N LEU A 265 -32.14 -22.39 14.61
CA LEU A 265 -32.62 -23.18 15.74
C LEU A 265 -31.54 -23.38 16.81
N ASP A 266 -30.29 -23.61 16.40
CA ASP A 266 -29.17 -23.76 17.34
C ASP A 266 -28.74 -22.41 17.93
N CYS A 267 -28.95 -21.31 17.21
CA CYS A 267 -28.77 -19.94 17.71
C CYS A 267 -29.82 -19.59 18.78
N GLU A 268 -31.09 -19.94 18.54
CA GLU A 268 -32.20 -19.73 19.48
C GLU A 268 -32.05 -20.58 20.74
N LYS A 269 -31.63 -21.84 20.62
CA LYS A 269 -31.31 -22.72 21.76
C LYS A 269 -30.20 -22.16 22.66
N ASN A 270 -29.27 -21.39 22.08
CA ASN A 270 -28.19 -20.73 22.81
C ASN A 270 -28.56 -19.31 23.30
N GLY A 271 -29.85 -18.94 23.25
CA GLY A 271 -30.36 -17.71 23.87
C GLY A 271 -30.24 -16.45 23.02
N ILE A 272 -29.93 -16.55 21.73
CA ILE A 272 -29.85 -15.41 20.81
C ILE A 272 -31.03 -15.48 19.83
N THR A 273 -32.10 -14.72 20.11
CA THR A 273 -33.34 -14.72 19.33
C THR A 273 -33.32 -13.79 18.12
N ASP A 274 -32.46 -12.76 18.10
CA ASP A 274 -32.34 -11.79 17.00
C ASP A 274 -30.88 -11.65 16.53
N CYS A 275 -30.36 -12.73 15.92
CA CYS A 275 -28.99 -12.76 15.44
C CYS A 275 -28.89 -12.12 14.03
N LYS A 276 -28.13 -11.02 13.93
CA LYS A 276 -27.87 -10.30 12.66
C LYS A 276 -26.88 -11.01 11.73
N LYS A 277 -26.41 -12.22 12.08
CA LYS A 277 -25.47 -13.02 11.28
C LYS A 277 -26.21 -13.95 10.33
N LEU A 278 -25.54 -14.41 9.27
CA LEU A 278 -26.12 -15.37 8.33
C LEU A 278 -26.28 -16.74 9.01
N HIS A 279 -27.45 -17.34 8.88
CA HIS A 279 -27.75 -18.69 9.34
C HIS A 279 -28.03 -19.60 8.13
N PHE A 280 -27.81 -20.89 8.34
CA PHE A 280 -28.09 -21.95 7.40
C PHE A 280 -29.33 -22.73 7.84
N LYS A 281 -30.13 -23.17 6.87
CA LYS A 281 -31.31 -24.01 7.06
C LYS A 281 -31.04 -25.39 6.45
N LYS A 282 -31.24 -26.44 7.24
CA LYS A 282 -31.03 -27.83 6.82
C LYS A 282 -32.12 -28.24 5.81
N ILE A 283 -31.70 -28.80 4.68
CA ILE A 283 -32.57 -29.45 3.70
C ILE A 283 -32.60 -30.94 4.07
N ILE A 284 -33.70 -31.39 4.68
CA ILE A 284 -33.91 -32.79 5.08
C ILE A 284 -34.92 -33.40 4.12
N GLN A 285 -34.47 -34.32 3.25
CA GLN A 285 -35.33 -35.07 2.31
C GLN A 285 -35.60 -36.49 2.85
N LYS A 286 -36.56 -37.22 2.26
CA LYS A 286 -37.01 -38.54 2.77
C LYS A 286 -35.89 -39.60 2.84
N HIS A 287 -34.85 -39.46 2.02
CA HIS A 287 -33.69 -40.34 1.96
C HIS A 287 -32.47 -39.81 2.71
N THR A 288 -32.55 -38.62 3.31
CA THR A 288 -31.49 -37.99 4.09
C THR A 288 -31.47 -38.55 5.52
N ASP A 289 -30.30 -38.98 5.98
CA ASP A 289 -30.08 -39.48 7.33
C ASP A 289 -29.18 -38.52 8.12
N GLU A 290 -29.73 -37.94 9.20
CA GLU A 290 -29.01 -36.98 10.04
C GLU A 290 -27.81 -37.60 10.78
N SER A 291 -27.81 -38.92 10.98
CA SER A 291 -26.71 -39.62 11.67
C SER A 291 -25.44 -39.74 10.82
N LEU A 292 -25.57 -39.68 9.49
CA LEU A 292 -24.46 -39.79 8.54
C LEU A 292 -23.70 -38.46 8.38
N GLY A 293 -24.21 -37.37 8.95
CA GLY A 293 -23.59 -36.05 8.93
C GLY A 293 -23.78 -35.28 7.62
N ASP A 294 -22.93 -34.27 7.42
CA ASP A 294 -23.07 -33.28 6.34
C ASP A 294 -22.51 -33.80 5.01
N CYS A 295 -23.20 -33.52 3.91
CA CYS A 295 -22.69 -33.85 2.58
C CYS A 295 -21.44 -33.03 2.28
N SER A 296 -20.40 -33.65 1.75
CA SER A 296 -19.18 -32.92 1.34
C SER A 296 -19.42 -31.89 0.23
N PHE A 297 -20.47 -32.08 -0.58
CA PHE A 297 -20.77 -31.26 -1.75
C PHE A 297 -21.93 -30.28 -1.55
N LEU A 298 -22.68 -30.36 -0.44
CA LEU A 298 -23.78 -29.45 -0.06
C LEU A 298 -24.64 -29.00 -1.26
N ASN A 299 -24.74 -27.70 -1.57
CA ASN A 299 -25.58 -27.22 -2.68
C ASN A 299 -25.05 -27.53 -4.09
N THR A 300 -23.85 -28.12 -4.21
CA THR A 300 -23.27 -28.59 -5.48
C THR A 300 -23.40 -30.10 -5.67
N CYS A 301 -24.19 -30.78 -4.81
CA CYS A 301 -24.44 -32.20 -4.96
C CYS A 301 -25.23 -32.49 -6.24
N PHE A 302 -24.61 -33.17 -7.20
CA PHE A 302 -25.24 -33.62 -8.45
C PHE A 302 -26.40 -34.60 -8.24
N HIS A 303 -26.48 -35.20 -7.05
CA HIS A 303 -27.46 -36.21 -6.69
C HIS A 303 -28.31 -35.77 -5.51
N MET A 304 -28.79 -34.53 -5.52
CA MET A 304 -29.55 -33.96 -4.41
C MET A 304 -30.76 -34.85 -4.03
N ASP A 305 -31.42 -35.44 -5.03
CA ASP A 305 -32.61 -36.30 -4.87
C ASP A 305 -32.31 -37.73 -4.41
N THR A 306 -31.03 -38.14 -4.34
CA THR A 306 -30.63 -39.48 -3.83
C THR A 306 -29.56 -39.43 -2.75
N CYS A 307 -29.08 -38.24 -2.38
CA CYS A 307 -28.02 -38.04 -1.40
C CYS A 307 -28.49 -38.28 0.03
N LYS A 308 -27.88 -39.27 0.70
CA LYS A 308 -28.22 -39.63 2.09
C LYS A 308 -27.68 -38.65 3.15
N TYR A 309 -26.85 -37.68 2.77
CA TYR A 309 -26.19 -36.75 3.69
C TYR A 309 -26.93 -35.40 3.78
N VAL A 310 -26.74 -34.66 4.87
CA VAL A 310 -27.46 -33.39 5.13
C VAL A 310 -26.95 -32.26 4.22
N HIS A 311 -27.88 -31.50 3.63
CA HIS A 311 -27.62 -30.31 2.81
C HIS A 311 -28.10 -29.02 3.52
N TYR A 312 -27.60 -27.85 3.12
CA TYR A 312 -27.90 -26.58 3.79
C TYR A 312 -28.16 -25.43 2.79
N GLU A 313 -29.28 -24.73 2.95
CA GLU A 313 -29.55 -23.46 2.25
C GLU A 313 -29.28 -22.25 3.15
N VAL A 314 -28.97 -21.08 2.58
CA VAL A 314 -28.83 -19.85 3.38
C VAL A 314 -30.22 -19.34 3.75
N ASP A 315 -30.50 -19.18 5.04
CA ASP A 315 -31.77 -18.64 5.53
C ASP A 315 -31.84 -17.13 5.26
N ARG A 316 -32.54 -16.74 4.20
CA ARG A 316 -32.75 -15.34 3.80
C ARG A 316 -33.95 -14.68 4.50
N ALA A 317 -34.57 -15.31 5.49
CA ALA A 317 -35.85 -14.90 6.10
C ALA A 317 -35.85 -13.55 6.85
N GLY A 318 -34.81 -12.71 6.74
CA GLY A 318 -34.74 -11.37 7.32
C GLY A 318 -34.92 -10.20 6.34
N LYS A 319 -35.14 -10.43 5.04
CA LYS A 319 -35.34 -9.34 4.06
C LYS A 319 -36.46 -9.64 3.05
N SER A 320 -37.68 -9.80 3.56
CA SER A 320 -38.91 -9.60 2.77
C SER A 320 -39.50 -8.24 3.10
N THR A 321 -38.85 -7.19 2.62
CA THR A 321 -39.57 -5.96 2.25
C THR A 321 -39.10 -5.60 0.87
N ASP A 322 -40.03 -5.65 -0.09
CA ASP A 322 -39.93 -4.96 -1.36
C ASP A 322 -39.71 -3.47 -1.06
N HIS A 323 -38.45 -3.06 -0.99
CA HIS A 323 -38.07 -1.68 -1.17
C HIS A 323 -37.39 -1.59 -2.52
N HIS A 324 -38.22 -1.30 -3.52
CA HIS A 324 -37.83 -0.51 -4.67
C HIS A 324 -37.24 0.81 -4.16
N MET A 325 -35.98 0.80 -3.73
CA MET A 325 -35.27 2.01 -3.35
C MET A 325 -34.97 2.77 -4.63
N THR A 326 -35.84 3.74 -4.90
CA THR A 326 -35.59 4.77 -5.90
C THR A 326 -34.39 5.57 -5.39
N ILE A 327 -33.21 5.32 -5.97
CA ILE A 327 -31.98 6.04 -5.64
C ILE A 327 -32.16 7.49 -6.12
N GLN A 328 -32.54 8.37 -5.20
CA GLN A 328 -32.46 9.81 -5.45
C GLN A 328 -30.99 10.24 -5.36
N ASN A 329 -30.38 10.44 -6.52
CA ASN A 329 -29.08 11.09 -6.67
C ASN A 329 -29.16 12.53 -6.13
N LYS A 330 -28.69 12.76 -4.90
CA LYS A 330 -28.24 14.09 -4.49
C LYS A 330 -26.75 14.20 -4.83
N PRO A 331 -26.34 15.19 -5.65
CA PRO A 331 -24.95 15.34 -6.01
C PRO A 331 -24.19 15.90 -4.81
N ILE A 332 -23.36 15.07 -4.19
CA ILE A 332 -22.32 15.56 -3.28
C ILE A 332 -21.22 16.14 -4.17
N VAL A 333 -21.12 17.47 -4.13
CA VAL A 333 -20.10 18.25 -4.81
C VAL A 333 -18.74 17.91 -4.19
N GLY A 334 -17.91 17.24 -4.99
CA GLY A 334 -16.56 16.84 -4.61
C GLY A 334 -15.93 16.01 -5.72
N ARG A 335 -15.68 16.67 -6.87
CA ARG A 335 -14.90 16.22 -8.05
C ARG A 335 -14.56 14.72 -8.05
N VAL A 336 -15.57 13.90 -8.37
CA VAL A 336 -15.39 12.50 -8.73
C VAL A 336 -14.88 12.53 -10.17
N GLU A 337 -13.60 12.24 -10.41
CA GLU A 337 -13.19 11.77 -11.72
C GLU A 337 -13.91 10.44 -11.91
N SER A 338 -15.04 10.47 -12.63
CA SER A 338 -15.83 9.29 -12.92
C SER A 338 -14.91 8.26 -13.58
N THR A 339 -14.66 7.14 -12.91
CA THR A 339 -14.05 5.97 -13.56
C THR A 339 -14.92 5.65 -14.77
N THR A 340 -14.35 5.83 -15.96
CA THR A 340 -15.11 5.63 -17.20
C THR A 340 -15.35 4.13 -17.33
N LEU A 341 -16.59 3.70 -17.10
CA LEU A 341 -17.00 2.31 -17.24
C LEU A 341 -17.40 2.06 -18.69
N TYR A 342 -16.57 1.33 -19.43
CA TYR A 342 -16.92 0.82 -20.74
C TYR A 342 -17.82 -0.41 -20.58
N PRO A 343 -18.86 -0.55 -21.42
CA PRO A 343 -19.70 -1.74 -21.37
C PRO A 343 -18.89 -2.99 -21.76
N PRO A 344 -19.34 -4.18 -21.36
CA PRO A 344 -18.64 -5.43 -21.67
C PRO A 344 -18.55 -5.68 -23.18
N GLN A 345 -17.39 -6.14 -23.63
CA GLN A 345 -17.09 -6.47 -25.03
C GLN A 345 -16.54 -7.89 -25.13
N TRP A 346 -16.79 -8.57 -26.23
CA TRP A 346 -16.26 -9.92 -26.45
C TRP A 346 -16.12 -10.26 -27.93
N VAL A 347 -15.25 -11.22 -28.22
CA VAL A 347 -15.04 -11.74 -29.58
C VAL A 347 -14.94 -13.26 -29.51
N GLN A 348 -15.81 -13.94 -30.25
CA GLN A 348 -15.71 -15.37 -30.49
C GLN A 348 -14.58 -15.65 -31.48
N CYS A 349 -13.51 -16.27 -30.99
CA CYS A 349 -12.31 -16.51 -31.78
C CYS A 349 -11.50 -17.72 -31.29
N ASP A 350 -10.70 -18.27 -32.19
CA ASP A 350 -9.57 -19.12 -31.83
C ASP A 350 -8.35 -18.22 -31.61
N LEU A 351 -7.83 -18.18 -30.38
CA LEU A 351 -6.72 -17.30 -30.01
C LEU A 351 -5.41 -17.62 -30.76
N ARG A 352 -5.29 -18.80 -31.37
CA ARG A 352 -4.14 -19.16 -32.20
C ARG A 352 -4.12 -18.40 -33.53
N TYR A 353 -5.28 -18.01 -34.03
CA TYR A 353 -5.44 -17.41 -35.36
C TYR A 353 -5.84 -15.92 -35.31
N LEU A 354 -6.25 -15.43 -34.14
CA LEU A 354 -6.61 -14.04 -33.96
C LEU A 354 -5.37 -13.13 -34.02
N ASP A 355 -5.47 -12.11 -34.87
CA ASP A 355 -4.50 -11.04 -34.96
C ASP A 355 -4.68 -10.06 -33.79
N MET A 356 -3.81 -10.21 -32.80
CA MET A 356 -3.83 -9.43 -31.55
C MET A 356 -3.55 -7.93 -31.78
N THR A 357 -2.95 -7.54 -32.91
CA THR A 357 -2.64 -6.13 -33.21
C THR A 357 -3.88 -5.26 -33.33
N VAL A 358 -5.01 -5.84 -33.77
CA VAL A 358 -6.27 -5.15 -34.03
C VAL A 358 -6.92 -4.63 -32.75
N LEU A 359 -6.67 -5.31 -31.63
CA LEU A 359 -7.34 -5.07 -30.35
C LEU A 359 -6.80 -3.83 -29.62
N GLY A 360 -5.63 -3.34 -30.03
CA GLY A 360 -4.94 -2.24 -29.38
C GLY A 360 -4.20 -2.65 -28.10
N LYS A 361 -3.98 -1.67 -27.21
CA LYS A 361 -3.20 -1.85 -25.98
C LYS A 361 -4.08 -1.88 -24.74
N PHE A 362 -3.72 -2.76 -23.81
CA PHE A 362 -4.40 -3.00 -22.53
C PHE A 362 -3.46 -2.74 -21.36
N ALA A 363 -4.02 -2.31 -20.23
CA ALA A 363 -3.24 -2.10 -19.00
C ALA A 363 -3.09 -3.41 -18.19
N VAL A 364 -4.07 -4.31 -18.32
CA VAL A 364 -4.08 -5.61 -17.67
C VAL A 364 -4.54 -6.68 -18.65
N ILE A 365 -3.78 -7.78 -18.70
CA ILE A 365 -4.11 -9.01 -19.41
C ILE A 365 -4.40 -10.08 -18.35
N MET A 366 -5.46 -10.87 -18.52
CA MET A 366 -5.70 -12.07 -17.74
C MET A 366 -5.86 -13.27 -18.67
N ALA A 367 -5.31 -14.42 -18.33
CA ALA A 367 -5.41 -15.63 -19.14
C ALA A 367 -5.59 -16.87 -18.25
N ASP A 368 -6.56 -17.71 -18.63
CA ASP A 368 -6.76 -19.07 -18.08
C ASP A 368 -6.67 -20.11 -19.20
N PRO A 369 -5.45 -20.37 -19.72
CA PRO A 369 -5.28 -21.19 -20.91
C PRO A 369 -5.49 -22.69 -20.63
N PRO A 370 -5.95 -23.45 -21.64
CA PRO A 370 -6.14 -24.90 -21.54
C PRO A 370 -4.80 -25.63 -21.72
N TRP A 371 -3.92 -25.52 -20.72
CA TRP A 371 -2.59 -26.13 -20.73
C TRP A 371 -2.62 -27.63 -21.04
N ASP A 372 -1.70 -28.10 -21.89
CA ASP A 372 -1.39 -29.53 -21.96
C ASP A 372 -0.58 -29.96 -20.73
N ILE A 373 -1.28 -30.57 -19.78
CA ILE A 373 -0.69 -31.07 -18.54
C ILE A 373 -0.22 -32.53 -18.64
N HIS A 374 -0.19 -33.11 -19.84
CA HIS A 374 0.10 -34.53 -20.09
C HIS A 374 -0.84 -35.48 -19.32
N MET A 375 -2.12 -35.13 -19.25
CA MET A 375 -3.17 -35.96 -18.68
C MET A 375 -4.37 -35.98 -19.62
N GLU A 376 -5.15 -37.06 -19.58
CA GLU A 376 -6.43 -37.11 -20.28
C GLU A 376 -7.41 -36.14 -19.63
N LEU A 377 -7.77 -35.09 -20.37
CA LEU A 377 -8.71 -34.05 -19.95
C LEU A 377 -9.98 -34.13 -20.82
N PRO A 378 -11.16 -33.84 -20.26
CA PRO A 378 -12.42 -33.89 -20.98
C PRO A 378 -12.64 -32.68 -21.93
N TYR A 379 -11.58 -31.92 -22.23
CA TYR A 379 -11.59 -30.72 -23.07
C TYR A 379 -10.31 -30.63 -23.90
N GLY A 380 -10.37 -29.92 -25.02
CA GLY A 380 -9.21 -29.70 -25.88
C GLY A 380 -8.15 -28.83 -25.18
N THR A 381 -6.89 -29.25 -25.27
CA THR A 381 -5.72 -28.53 -24.75
C THR A 381 -4.98 -27.82 -25.87
N MET A 382 -4.12 -26.88 -25.50
CA MET A 382 -3.18 -26.22 -26.38
C MET A 382 -1.78 -26.75 -26.11
N SER A 383 -1.03 -27.06 -27.18
CA SER A 383 0.34 -27.55 -27.07
C SER A 383 1.29 -26.47 -26.54
N ASP A 384 2.42 -26.90 -25.97
CA ASP A 384 3.41 -25.99 -25.41
C ASP A 384 3.92 -24.96 -26.44
N ASP A 385 4.10 -25.37 -27.70
CA ASP A 385 4.57 -24.48 -28.77
C ASP A 385 3.50 -23.47 -29.23
N GLU A 386 2.24 -23.89 -29.32
CA GLU A 386 1.13 -22.97 -29.57
C GLU A 386 1.01 -21.91 -28.46
N MET A 387 1.19 -22.33 -27.20
CA MET A 387 1.21 -21.40 -26.05
C MET A 387 2.36 -20.39 -26.17
N ARG A 388 3.57 -20.84 -26.51
CA ARG A 388 4.73 -19.94 -26.69
C ARG A 388 4.52 -18.92 -27.82
N GLN A 389 3.82 -19.30 -28.88
CA GLN A 389 3.60 -18.49 -30.08
C GLN A 389 2.44 -17.48 -29.97
N LEU A 390 1.70 -17.48 -28.85
CA LEU A 390 0.62 -16.51 -28.65
C LEU A 390 1.12 -15.06 -28.75
N GLY A 391 0.35 -14.22 -29.47
CA GLY A 391 0.64 -12.80 -29.71
C GLY A 391 0.55 -11.87 -28.50
N ILE A 392 0.73 -12.37 -27.27
CA ILE A 392 0.66 -11.60 -26.01
C ILE A 392 1.55 -10.35 -26.01
N PRO A 393 2.80 -10.37 -26.53
CA PRO A 393 3.67 -9.19 -26.52
C PRO A 393 3.07 -7.97 -27.22
N GLN A 394 2.15 -8.18 -28.17
CA GLN A 394 1.54 -7.12 -28.98
C GLN A 394 0.44 -6.38 -28.21
N LEU A 395 -0.19 -7.01 -27.22
CA LEU A 395 -1.34 -6.49 -26.48
C LEU A 395 -0.98 -5.44 -25.43
N GLN A 396 0.29 -5.35 -25.03
CA GLN A 396 0.69 -4.49 -23.91
C GLN A 396 2.13 -3.99 -24.03
N ASP A 397 2.31 -2.70 -23.79
CA ASP A 397 3.63 -2.04 -23.72
C ASP A 397 4.06 -1.89 -22.26
N ASP A 398 3.22 -1.28 -21.42
CA ASP A 398 3.38 -1.14 -19.96
C ASP A 398 2.13 -1.66 -19.24
N GLY A 399 2.29 -2.56 -18.27
CA GLY A 399 1.14 -3.07 -17.49
C GLY A 399 1.40 -4.39 -16.76
N LEU A 400 0.32 -5.11 -16.47
CA LEU A 400 0.34 -6.38 -15.73
C LEU A 400 -0.30 -7.53 -16.52
N ILE A 401 0.16 -8.75 -16.26
CA ILE A 401 -0.47 -9.98 -16.73
C ILE A 401 -0.78 -10.91 -15.54
N PHE A 402 -1.96 -11.51 -15.56
CA PHE A 402 -2.43 -12.52 -14.61
C PHE A 402 -2.59 -13.84 -15.35
N LEU A 403 -1.72 -14.81 -15.05
CA LEU A 403 -1.67 -16.09 -15.76
C LEU A 403 -1.98 -17.24 -14.80
N TRP A 404 -3.15 -17.87 -14.98
CA TRP A 404 -3.51 -19.06 -14.21
C TRP A 404 -2.68 -20.26 -14.64
N VAL A 405 -2.13 -20.98 -13.66
CA VAL A 405 -1.23 -22.11 -13.86
C VAL A 405 -1.56 -23.26 -12.89
N THR A 406 -1.33 -24.48 -13.36
CA THR A 406 -1.56 -25.71 -12.59
C THR A 406 -0.61 -26.82 -13.02
N GLY A 407 -0.26 -27.73 -12.10
CA GLY A 407 0.61 -28.88 -12.40
C GLY A 407 1.93 -28.46 -13.07
N ARG A 408 2.29 -29.10 -14.19
CA ARG A 408 3.50 -28.76 -14.98
C ARG A 408 3.48 -27.36 -15.58
N ALA A 409 2.29 -26.75 -15.73
CA ALA A 409 2.18 -25.40 -16.27
C ALA A 409 2.72 -24.33 -15.30
N MET A 410 3.06 -24.70 -14.06
CA MET A 410 3.78 -23.83 -13.14
C MET A 410 5.14 -23.40 -13.72
N GLU A 411 5.88 -24.32 -14.33
CA GLU A 411 7.19 -24.04 -14.93
C GLU A 411 7.03 -23.47 -16.34
N LEU A 412 6.16 -24.07 -17.16
CA LEU A 412 5.90 -23.58 -18.52
C LEU A 412 5.30 -22.17 -18.53
N GLY A 413 4.41 -21.84 -17.59
CA GLY A 413 3.84 -20.50 -17.45
C GLY A 413 4.91 -19.46 -17.08
N ARG A 414 5.91 -19.83 -16.27
CA ARG A 414 7.06 -18.97 -15.97
C ARG A 414 7.94 -18.76 -17.21
N GLU A 415 8.15 -19.81 -18.01
CA GLU A 415 8.84 -19.71 -19.30
C GLU A 415 8.08 -18.77 -20.26
N CYS A 416 6.77 -18.96 -20.42
CA CYS A 416 5.92 -18.12 -21.27
C CYS A 416 5.93 -16.66 -20.85
N LEU A 417 5.84 -16.36 -19.55
CA LEU A 417 5.93 -14.99 -19.04
C LEU A 417 7.25 -14.32 -19.46
N ASN A 418 8.38 -15.01 -19.28
CA ASN A 418 9.68 -14.50 -19.67
C ASN A 418 9.77 -14.29 -21.19
N LEU A 419 9.29 -15.25 -21.99
CA LEU A 419 9.25 -15.15 -23.45
C LEU A 419 8.41 -13.97 -23.94
N TRP A 420 7.29 -13.70 -23.27
CA TRP A 420 6.42 -12.58 -23.61
C TRP A 420 6.93 -11.21 -23.12
N GLY A 421 8.07 -11.19 -22.41
CA GLY A 421 8.73 -9.98 -21.92
C GLY A 421 8.19 -9.49 -20.58
N TYR A 422 7.65 -10.38 -19.74
CA TYR A 422 7.17 -10.07 -18.40
C TYR A 422 8.15 -10.56 -17.34
N GLU A 423 8.37 -9.75 -16.31
CA GLU A 423 9.03 -10.17 -15.08
C GLU A 423 7.96 -10.60 -14.07
N ARG A 424 8.09 -11.81 -13.51
CA ARG A 424 7.18 -12.27 -12.45
C ARG A 424 7.44 -11.49 -11.16
N VAL A 425 6.46 -10.70 -10.73
CA VAL A 425 6.56 -9.83 -9.54
C VAL A 425 5.74 -10.33 -8.36
N ASP A 426 4.69 -11.12 -8.60
CA ASP A 426 3.81 -11.64 -7.55
C ASP A 426 3.24 -13.01 -7.94
N GLU A 427 2.61 -13.69 -6.98
CA GLU A 427 1.94 -14.98 -7.18
C GLU A 427 0.70 -15.08 -6.28
N ILE A 428 -0.48 -15.00 -6.89
CA ILE A 428 -1.75 -15.12 -6.19
C ILE A 428 -2.08 -16.61 -6.02
N ILE A 429 -2.54 -16.98 -4.83
CA ILE A 429 -3.11 -18.30 -4.56
C ILE A 429 -4.60 -18.20 -4.28
N TRP A 430 -5.39 -19.02 -4.96
CA TRP A 430 -6.79 -19.22 -4.64
C TRP A 430 -6.94 -20.47 -3.78
N VAL A 431 -7.29 -20.29 -2.51
CA VAL A 431 -7.66 -21.36 -1.58
C VAL A 431 -9.11 -21.76 -1.83
N LYS A 432 -9.30 -23.02 -2.19
CA LYS A 432 -10.60 -23.59 -2.53
C LYS A 432 -11.34 -24.02 -1.26
N THR A 433 -12.41 -23.32 -0.94
CA THR A 433 -13.27 -23.67 0.20
C THR A 433 -14.59 -24.30 -0.25
N ASN A 434 -15.21 -25.03 0.65
CA ASN A 434 -16.63 -25.40 0.55
C ASN A 434 -17.52 -24.28 1.13
N GLN A 435 -18.84 -24.49 1.11
CA GLN A 435 -19.84 -23.55 1.64
C GLN A 435 -19.74 -23.31 3.15
N LEU A 436 -19.04 -24.18 3.88
CA LEU A 436 -18.74 -24.01 5.30
C LEU A 436 -17.39 -23.33 5.53
N GLN A 437 -16.80 -22.73 4.49
CA GLN A 437 -15.49 -22.08 4.52
C GLN A 437 -14.35 -23.02 4.95
N ARG A 438 -14.52 -24.33 4.78
CA ARG A 438 -13.51 -25.35 5.07
C ARG A 438 -12.79 -25.73 3.78
N ILE A 439 -11.49 -26.01 3.88
CA ILE A 439 -10.70 -26.51 2.77
C ILE A 439 -11.18 -27.92 2.40
N ILE A 440 -11.35 -28.16 1.11
CA ILE A 440 -11.69 -29.49 0.57
C ILE A 440 -10.45 -30.38 0.70
N ARG A 441 -10.46 -31.30 1.68
CA ARG A 441 -9.33 -32.20 1.98
C ARG A 441 -9.53 -33.64 1.50
N THR A 442 -10.77 -34.01 1.18
CA THR A 442 -11.15 -35.36 0.74
C THR A 442 -11.06 -35.50 -0.78
N GLY A 443 -10.89 -36.75 -1.25
CA GLY A 443 -10.69 -37.07 -2.67
C GLY A 443 -9.22 -37.19 -3.06
N ARG A 444 -8.96 -37.59 -4.32
CA ARG A 444 -7.61 -37.67 -4.92
C ARG A 444 -7.46 -36.54 -5.94
N THR A 445 -7.09 -35.36 -5.44
CA THR A 445 -7.04 -34.13 -6.25
C THR A 445 -5.64 -33.77 -6.75
N GLY A 446 -4.62 -34.53 -6.37
CA GLY A 446 -3.25 -34.41 -6.87
C GLY A 446 -2.53 -35.76 -6.93
N HIS A 447 -1.32 -35.77 -7.52
CA HIS A 447 -0.55 -37.00 -7.71
C HIS A 447 0.07 -37.54 -6.41
N TRP A 448 0.58 -36.64 -5.57
CA TRP A 448 1.28 -36.97 -4.32
C TRP A 448 0.57 -36.40 -3.09
N LEU A 449 0.17 -35.13 -3.16
CA LEU A 449 -0.58 -34.42 -2.11
C LEU A 449 -1.90 -33.92 -2.70
N ASN A 450 -2.93 -33.83 -1.86
CA ASN A 450 -4.20 -33.23 -2.26
C ASN A 450 -4.02 -31.73 -2.53
N HIS A 451 -4.52 -31.27 -3.68
CA HIS A 451 -4.45 -29.87 -4.09
C HIS A 451 -5.66 -29.10 -3.54
N GLY A 452 -5.42 -28.24 -2.56
CA GLY A 452 -6.43 -27.33 -1.98
C GLY A 452 -6.41 -25.91 -2.55
N LYS A 453 -5.59 -25.65 -3.58
CA LYS A 453 -5.42 -24.32 -4.16
C LYS A 453 -5.09 -24.35 -5.66
N GLU A 454 -5.33 -23.23 -6.32
CA GLU A 454 -4.84 -22.90 -7.67
C GLU A 454 -3.92 -21.67 -7.62
N HIS A 455 -3.02 -21.55 -8.59
CA HIS A 455 -2.01 -20.49 -8.65
C HIS A 455 -2.28 -19.56 -9.83
N CYS A 456 -2.04 -18.26 -9.64
CA CYS A 456 -2.08 -17.24 -10.67
C CYS A 456 -0.80 -16.41 -10.59
N LEU A 457 0.05 -16.51 -11.61
CA LEU A 457 1.29 -15.74 -11.71
C LEU A 457 0.97 -14.30 -12.09
N VAL A 458 1.60 -13.35 -11.42
CA VAL A 458 1.49 -11.92 -11.76
C VAL A 458 2.80 -11.45 -12.39
N GLY A 459 2.74 -11.11 -13.67
CA GLY A 459 3.86 -10.56 -14.42
C GLY A 459 3.72 -9.06 -14.63
N MET A 460 4.84 -8.33 -14.58
CA MET A 460 4.92 -6.91 -14.91
C MET A 460 5.73 -6.73 -16.19
N LYS A 461 5.25 -5.86 -17.09
CA LYS A 461 5.97 -5.45 -18.29
C LYS A 461 6.08 -3.93 -18.30
N GLY A 462 7.27 -3.42 -18.63
CA GLY A 462 7.53 -1.98 -18.67
C GLY A 462 7.45 -1.32 -17.28
N ASN A 463 7.00 -0.06 -17.23
CA ASN A 463 6.90 0.72 -15.99
C ASN A 463 5.52 1.41 -15.85
N PRO A 464 4.46 0.65 -15.48
CA PRO A 464 3.12 1.19 -15.31
C PRO A 464 3.04 2.18 -14.11
N LYS A 465 2.66 3.43 -14.38
CA LYS A 465 2.73 4.54 -13.41
C LYS A 465 1.53 4.62 -12.45
N ASP A 466 0.36 4.19 -12.89
CA ASP A 466 -0.93 4.42 -12.20
C ASP A 466 -1.48 3.14 -11.53
N LEU A 467 -0.61 2.37 -10.87
CA LEU A 467 -1.00 1.16 -10.14
C LEU A 467 -1.19 1.41 -8.64
N ASN A 468 -2.34 1.01 -8.10
CA ASN A 468 -2.63 1.04 -6.67
C ASN A 468 -2.10 -0.23 -5.98
N ARG A 469 -0.78 -0.28 -5.76
CA ARG A 469 -0.10 -1.43 -5.15
C ARG A 469 -0.44 -1.57 -3.66
N GLY A 470 -0.58 -2.81 -3.19
CA GLY A 470 -0.71 -3.13 -1.76
C GLY A 470 -2.11 -2.94 -1.15
N LEU A 471 -3.14 -2.74 -1.97
CA LEU A 471 -4.53 -2.66 -1.48
C LEU A 471 -5.12 -4.03 -1.12
N ASP A 472 -4.77 -5.06 -1.90
CA ASP A 472 -5.25 -6.43 -1.75
C ASP A 472 -4.12 -7.39 -1.38
N SER A 473 -4.45 -8.50 -0.73
CA SER A 473 -3.52 -9.59 -0.46
C SER A 473 -3.39 -10.51 -1.67
N ASP A 474 -2.29 -11.25 -1.72
CA ASP A 474 -1.99 -12.35 -2.64
C ASP A 474 -2.78 -13.66 -2.39
N VAL A 475 -3.72 -13.67 -1.43
CA VAL A 475 -4.52 -14.85 -1.10
C VAL A 475 -6.00 -14.58 -1.34
N ILE A 476 -6.61 -15.36 -2.23
CA ILE A 476 -8.06 -15.39 -2.45
C ILE A 476 -8.63 -16.60 -1.71
N VAL A 477 -9.62 -16.39 -0.86
CA VAL A 477 -10.38 -17.47 -0.22
C VAL A 477 -11.80 -17.42 -0.76
N ALA A 478 -12.15 -18.37 -1.62
CA ALA A 478 -13.43 -18.39 -2.29
C ALA A 478 -13.92 -19.81 -2.56
N GLU A 479 -15.23 -19.96 -2.61
CA GLU A 479 -15.89 -21.24 -2.87
C GLU A 479 -15.68 -21.71 -4.31
N VAL A 480 -15.54 -23.02 -4.49
CA VAL A 480 -15.56 -23.63 -5.83
C VAL A 480 -16.98 -23.59 -6.37
N ARG A 481 -17.12 -23.10 -7.60
CA ARG A 481 -18.42 -23.00 -8.30
C ARG A 481 -18.50 -24.06 -9.38
N ALA A 482 -18.70 -23.65 -10.64
CA ALA A 482 -18.68 -24.56 -11.78
C ALA A 482 -17.26 -25.04 -12.11
N THR A 483 -17.16 -26.17 -12.83
CA THR A 483 -15.88 -26.74 -13.25
C THR A 483 -15.06 -25.74 -14.05
N SER A 484 -13.82 -25.49 -13.58
CA SER A 484 -12.90 -24.49 -14.14
C SER A 484 -13.39 -23.03 -14.08
N HIS A 485 -14.35 -22.70 -13.22
CA HIS A 485 -14.74 -21.31 -12.96
C HIS A 485 -13.82 -20.73 -11.87
N LYS A 486 -12.93 -19.82 -12.28
CA LYS A 486 -12.05 -19.06 -11.38
C LYS A 486 -12.85 -18.08 -10.50
N PRO A 487 -12.34 -17.66 -9.34
CA PRO A 487 -13.06 -16.78 -8.42
C PRO A 487 -13.25 -15.37 -9.01
N ASP A 488 -14.49 -14.88 -9.04
CA ASP A 488 -14.80 -13.53 -9.56
C ASP A 488 -14.13 -12.41 -8.73
N GLU A 489 -13.69 -12.72 -7.51
CA GLU A 489 -12.94 -11.82 -6.63
C GLU A 489 -11.70 -11.23 -7.34
N ILE A 490 -11.09 -11.96 -8.28
CA ILE A 490 -9.94 -11.49 -9.05
C ILE A 490 -10.26 -10.22 -9.87
N TYR A 491 -11.47 -10.10 -10.44
CA TYR A 491 -11.86 -8.90 -11.18
C TYR A 491 -11.91 -7.67 -10.27
N GLY A 492 -12.42 -7.84 -9.05
CA GLY A 492 -12.46 -6.78 -8.05
C GLY A 492 -11.06 -6.34 -7.61
N MET A 493 -10.14 -7.30 -7.42
CA MET A 493 -8.74 -7.00 -7.10
C MET A 493 -8.06 -6.23 -8.23
N ILE A 494 -8.23 -6.69 -9.47
CA ILE A 494 -7.65 -6.06 -10.66
C ILE A 494 -8.22 -4.64 -10.87
N GLU A 495 -9.53 -4.43 -10.66
CA GLU A 495 -10.14 -3.11 -10.80
C GLU A 495 -9.65 -2.13 -9.72
N ARG A 496 -9.43 -2.58 -8.48
CA ARG A 496 -8.81 -1.74 -7.44
C ARG A 496 -7.36 -1.42 -7.77
N LEU A 497 -6.62 -2.38 -8.32
CA LEU A 497 -5.22 -2.23 -8.71
C LEU A 497 -5.04 -1.26 -9.89
N SER A 498 -5.90 -1.35 -10.90
CA SER A 498 -5.86 -0.54 -12.13
C SER A 498 -7.28 -0.05 -12.51
N PRO A 499 -7.80 0.99 -11.85
CA PRO A 499 -9.18 1.44 -11.98
C PRO A 499 -9.45 2.14 -13.33
N GLY A 500 -10.59 1.83 -13.97
CA GLY A 500 -11.06 2.52 -15.17
C GLY A 500 -10.22 2.31 -16.44
N THR A 501 -9.22 1.43 -16.40
CA THR A 501 -8.40 1.09 -17.57
C THR A 501 -9.04 -0.01 -18.41
N ARG A 502 -8.67 -0.08 -19.69
CA ARG A 502 -9.05 -1.18 -20.59
C ARG A 502 -8.26 -2.44 -20.24
N LYS A 503 -8.97 -3.56 -20.14
CA LYS A 503 -8.45 -4.87 -19.74
C LYS A 503 -8.88 -5.92 -20.76
N ILE A 504 -8.13 -7.01 -20.86
CA ILE A 504 -8.44 -8.11 -21.77
C ILE A 504 -8.30 -9.45 -21.07
N GLU A 505 -9.28 -10.32 -21.28
CA GLU A 505 -9.28 -11.69 -20.79
C GLU A 505 -9.18 -12.67 -21.96
N LEU A 506 -8.22 -13.59 -21.87
CA LEU A 506 -7.94 -14.62 -22.84
C LEU A 506 -8.46 -15.96 -22.35
N PHE A 507 -9.07 -16.74 -23.25
CA PHE A 507 -9.73 -18.01 -22.95
C PHE A 507 -10.96 -17.89 -22.04
N GLY A 508 -11.60 -16.71 -22.05
CA GLY A 508 -12.79 -16.44 -21.25
C GLY A 508 -14.06 -17.09 -21.79
N ARG A 509 -15.05 -17.26 -20.92
CA ARG A 509 -16.39 -17.82 -21.20
C ARG A 509 -17.47 -16.75 -20.97
N PRO A 510 -18.76 -17.02 -21.31
CA PRO A 510 -19.82 -16.02 -21.13
C PRO A 510 -19.97 -15.44 -19.72
N HIS A 511 -19.65 -16.20 -18.67
CA HIS A 511 -19.71 -15.72 -17.28
C HIS A 511 -18.57 -14.77 -16.90
N ASN A 512 -17.51 -14.70 -17.71
CA ASN A 512 -16.35 -13.83 -17.52
C ASN A 512 -16.53 -12.43 -18.12
N ILE A 513 -17.64 -12.19 -18.81
CA ILE A 513 -17.92 -10.93 -19.50
C ILE A 513 -18.18 -9.84 -18.46
N GLN A 514 -17.28 -8.85 -18.39
CA GLN A 514 -17.30 -7.78 -17.39
C GLN A 514 -17.12 -6.39 -18.01
N PRO A 515 -17.60 -5.31 -17.37
CA PRO A 515 -17.32 -3.93 -17.81
C PRO A 515 -15.83 -3.64 -17.81
N ASN A 516 -15.33 -2.79 -18.71
CA ASN A 516 -13.91 -2.51 -18.96
C ASN A 516 -13.07 -3.68 -19.52
N TRP A 517 -13.66 -4.87 -19.66
CA TRP A 517 -12.98 -6.04 -20.21
C TRP A 517 -13.41 -6.32 -21.66
N ILE A 518 -12.43 -6.75 -22.45
CA ILE A 518 -12.66 -7.47 -23.71
C ILE A 518 -12.40 -8.96 -23.44
N THR A 519 -13.41 -9.80 -23.62
CA THR A 519 -13.30 -11.24 -23.38
C THR A 519 -13.11 -11.98 -24.71
N LEU A 520 -12.00 -12.71 -24.85
CA LEU A 520 -11.70 -13.55 -26.01
C LEU A 520 -11.84 -15.02 -25.65
N GLY A 521 -12.57 -15.77 -26.47
CA GLY A 521 -12.70 -17.21 -26.31
C GLY A 521 -13.49 -17.85 -27.43
N ASN A 522 -13.43 -19.17 -27.55
CA ASN A 522 -14.22 -19.90 -28.55
C ASN A 522 -15.66 -20.17 -28.10
N GLN A 523 -15.93 -20.05 -26.80
CA GLN A 523 -17.23 -20.32 -26.16
C GLN A 523 -18.09 -19.08 -25.89
N VAL A 524 -17.60 -17.87 -26.23
CA VAL A 524 -18.43 -16.66 -26.18
C VAL A 524 -19.31 -16.58 -27.43
N ASP A 525 -20.47 -15.93 -27.31
CA ASP A 525 -21.48 -15.92 -28.37
C ASP A 525 -21.27 -14.74 -29.33
N GLY A 526 -20.69 -15.02 -30.51
CA GLY A 526 -20.48 -14.03 -31.55
C GLY A 526 -19.51 -12.91 -31.18
N ILE A 527 -19.70 -11.73 -31.77
CA ILE A 527 -18.78 -10.59 -31.64
C ILE A 527 -19.57 -9.37 -31.21
N ARG A 528 -19.17 -8.76 -30.08
CA ARG A 528 -19.71 -7.50 -29.59
C ARG A 528 -18.57 -6.55 -29.24
N LEU A 529 -18.38 -5.57 -30.10
CA LEU A 529 -17.41 -4.47 -29.92
C LEU A 529 -18.18 -3.15 -29.88
N ILE A 530 -17.66 -2.20 -29.10
CA ILE A 530 -18.32 -0.92 -28.81
C ILE A 530 -17.40 0.25 -29.16
N ASP A 531 -16.09 0.09 -28.97
CA ASP A 531 -15.11 1.11 -29.36
C ASP A 531 -15.12 1.30 -30.89
N PRO A 532 -15.48 2.49 -31.41
CA PRO A 532 -15.60 2.74 -32.85
C PRO A 532 -14.31 2.47 -33.63
N LEU A 533 -13.16 2.84 -33.06
CA LEU A 533 -11.86 2.65 -33.70
C LEU A 533 -11.51 1.15 -33.77
N LEU A 534 -11.81 0.43 -32.69
CA LEU A 534 -11.65 -1.02 -32.63
C LEU A 534 -12.54 -1.72 -33.66
N ILE A 535 -13.80 -1.29 -33.80
CA ILE A 535 -14.74 -1.85 -34.79
C ILE A 535 -14.21 -1.63 -36.22
N GLU A 536 -13.68 -0.44 -36.53
CA GLU A 536 -13.13 -0.14 -37.86
C GLU A 536 -11.91 -1.01 -38.18
N ASN A 537 -10.95 -1.08 -37.24
CA ASN A 537 -9.76 -1.92 -37.39
C ASN A 537 -10.13 -3.40 -37.53
N PHE A 538 -11.11 -3.86 -36.75
CA PHE A 538 -11.58 -5.24 -36.79
C PHE A 538 -12.26 -5.58 -38.11
N LYS A 539 -13.14 -4.72 -38.62
CA LYS A 539 -13.78 -4.90 -39.93
C LYS A 539 -12.77 -4.88 -41.08
N LYS A 540 -11.73 -4.06 -40.98
CA LYS A 540 -10.65 -3.99 -41.98
C LYS A 540 -9.86 -5.29 -42.04
N ARG A 541 -9.55 -5.89 -40.88
CA ARG A 541 -8.78 -7.14 -40.80
C ARG A 541 -9.60 -8.39 -41.06
N TYR A 542 -10.85 -8.40 -40.60
CA TYR A 542 -11.80 -9.50 -40.69
C TYR A 542 -13.12 -9.06 -41.35
N PRO A 543 -13.14 -8.84 -42.69
CA PRO A 543 -14.34 -8.39 -43.40
C PRO A 543 -15.52 -9.37 -43.27
N THR A 544 -15.22 -10.67 -43.15
CA THR A 544 -16.20 -11.75 -42.98
C THR A 544 -16.58 -12.01 -41.52
N GLY A 545 -15.86 -11.40 -40.57
CA GLY A 545 -16.02 -11.65 -39.13
C GLY A 545 -15.54 -13.03 -38.66
N ASN A 546 -15.01 -13.89 -39.53
CA ASN A 546 -14.55 -15.22 -39.14
C ASN A 546 -13.17 -15.15 -38.47
N CYS A 547 -13.14 -15.31 -37.15
CA CYS A 547 -11.92 -15.36 -36.33
C CYS A 547 -11.65 -16.76 -35.77
N MET A 548 -12.31 -17.79 -36.31
CA MET A 548 -12.22 -19.18 -35.86
C MET A 548 -11.33 -20.03 -36.77
N ALA A 549 -11.01 -19.54 -37.97
CA ALA A 549 -10.18 -20.22 -38.95
C ALA A 549 -8.83 -19.52 -39.10
N PRO A 550 -7.77 -20.25 -39.48
CA PRO A 550 -6.49 -19.63 -39.82
C PRO A 550 -6.69 -18.62 -40.96
N PRO A 551 -5.94 -17.49 -40.95
CA PRO A 551 -5.98 -16.56 -42.06
C PRO A 551 -5.56 -17.28 -43.35
N PRO A 552 -6.19 -16.98 -44.51
CA PRO A 552 -5.78 -17.58 -45.78
C PRO A 552 -4.31 -17.24 -46.08
N ASP A 553 -3.56 -18.19 -46.64
CA ASP A 553 -2.10 -18.15 -46.89
C ASP A 553 -1.56 -16.90 -47.61
N ASN A 554 -2.44 -16.05 -48.15
CA ASN A 554 -2.11 -14.81 -48.87
C ASN A 554 -2.18 -13.53 -48.02
N ALA A 555 -2.29 -13.63 -46.69
CA ALA A 555 -2.39 -12.49 -45.78
C ALA A 555 -1.19 -12.42 -44.82
N HIS A 556 0.00 -12.13 -45.35
CA HIS A 556 1.19 -11.75 -44.60
C HIS A 556 1.53 -10.27 -44.81
#